data_AF-A0A843LPQ2-F1
#
_entry.id   AF-A0A843LPQ2-F1
#
_cell.length_a   1.000
_cell.length_b   1.000
_cell.length_c   1.000
_cell.angle_alpha   90.00
_cell.angle_beta   90.00
_cell.angle_gamma   90.00
#
_symmetry.space_group_name_H-M   'P 1'
#
loop_
_entity.id
_entity.type
_entity.pdbx_description
1 polymer ?
#
loop_
_entity_poly.entity_id
_entity_poly.type
_entity_poly.pdbx_seq_one_letter_code
_entity_poly.pdbx_strand_id
1 'polypeptide(L)'
;MSRRGCLKAAMVVLLLFAIGLVGYFALSAGSPDGLERVMEDNGVEEGDQLWSAPLDYGGDWGTAFVAGLIGFALTFGAVYLYLKVYLKGGSARRKA
;
A
#
# COMPACT_ATOMS: atom_id res chain seq x y z
N MET A 1 28.52 -1.62 -2.01
CA MET A 1 27.39 -2.33 -1.38
C MET A 1 27.05 -3.58 -2.21
N SER A 2 26.97 -4.77 -1.61
CA SER A 2 26.71 -5.99 -2.41
C SER A 2 25.24 -6.05 -2.85
N ARG A 3 24.95 -6.62 -4.03
CA ARG A 3 23.56 -6.80 -4.53
C ARG A 3 22.66 -7.50 -3.50
N ARG A 4 23.22 -8.44 -2.73
CA ARG A 4 22.52 -9.16 -1.65
C ARG A 4 22.21 -8.25 -0.46
N GLY A 5 23.08 -7.29 -0.15
CA GLY A 5 22.84 -6.29 0.90
C GLY A 5 21.69 -5.33 0.54
N CYS A 6 21.63 -4.89 -0.72
CA CYS A 6 20.54 -4.02 -1.20
C CYS A 6 19.17 -4.72 -1.15
N LEU A 7 19.13 -6.00 -1.53
CA LEU A 7 17.91 -6.84 -1.44
C LEU A 7 17.44 -7.03 0.00
N LYS A 8 18.37 -7.29 0.94
CA LYS A 8 18.03 -7.40 2.36
C LYS A 8 17.49 -6.09 2.92
N ALA A 9 18.13 -4.96 2.61
CA ALA A 9 17.66 -3.65 3.05
C ALA A 9 16.26 -3.33 2.50
N ALA A 10 16.02 -3.60 1.22
CA ALA A 10 14.71 -3.41 0.61
C ALA A 10 13.63 -4.29 1.27
N MET A 11 13.93 -5.56 1.56
CA MET A 11 12.98 -6.44 2.28
C MET A 11 12.67 -5.92 3.69
N VAL A 12 13.67 -5.44 4.43
CA VAL A 12 13.47 -4.89 5.77
C VAL A 12 12.57 -3.65 5.72
N VAL A 13 12.83 -2.74 4.77
CA VAL A 13 12.00 -1.53 4.60
C VAL A 13 10.57 -1.90 4.22
N LEU A 14 10.37 -2.85 3.31
CA LEU A 14 9.03 -3.32 2.94
C LEU A 14 8.29 -3.95 4.12
N LEU A 15 8.98 -4.73 4.95
CA LEU A 15 8.40 -5.33 6.15
C LEU A 15 7.99 -4.27 7.17
N LEU A 16 8.87 -3.31 7.45
CA LEU A 16 8.58 -2.19 8.35
C LEU A 16 7.45 -1.33 7.83
N PHE A 17 7.40 -1.08 6.52
CA PHE A 17 6.33 -0.33 5.89
C PHE A 17 5.00 -1.07 5.99
N ALA A 18 4.97 -2.39 5.73
CA ALA A 18 3.75 -3.19 5.85
C ALA A 18 3.19 -3.18 7.28
N ILE A 19 4.06 -3.35 8.29
CA ILE A 19 3.65 -3.31 9.70
C ILE A 19 3.22 -1.89 10.10
N GLY A 20 4.02 -0.89 9.74
CA GLY A 20 3.76 0.51 10.07
C GLY A 20 2.48 1.06 9.44
N LEU A 21 2.18 0.67 8.20
CA LEU A 21 0.97 1.10 7.51
C LEU A 21 -0.30 0.54 8.16
N VAL A 22 -0.30 -0.75 8.50
CA VAL A 22 -1.43 -1.38 9.21
C VAL A 22 -1.60 -0.79 10.61
N GLY A 23 -0.50 -0.58 11.33
CA GLY A 23 -0.52 0.06 12.65
C GLY A 23 -1.02 1.50 12.60
N TYR A 24 -0.57 2.28 11.61
CA TYR A 24 -1.05 3.64 11.38
C TYR A 24 -2.56 3.65 11.11
N PHE A 25 -3.03 2.79 10.21
CA PHE A 25 -4.45 2.70 9.87
C PHE A 25 -5.32 2.33 11.08
N ALA A 26 -4.87 1.38 11.90
CA ALA A 26 -5.58 0.99 13.12
C ALA A 26 -5.70 2.13 14.14
N LEU A 27 -4.73 3.04 14.18
CA LEU A 27 -4.74 4.20 15.08
C LEU A 27 -5.49 5.39 14.48
N SER A 28 -5.45 5.56 13.15
CA SER A 28 -6.05 6.72 12.47
C SER A 28 -7.53 6.55 12.16
N ALA A 29 -8.04 5.30 12.06
CA ALA A 29 -9.42 5.02 11.65
C ALA A 29 -10.51 5.64 12.54
N GLY A 30 -10.20 5.97 13.80
CA GLY A 30 -11.15 6.62 14.72
C GLY A 30 -11.02 8.14 14.81
N SER A 31 -10.13 8.77 14.03
CA SER A 31 -9.95 10.22 14.02
C SER A 31 -10.66 10.82 12.81
N PRO A 32 -11.50 11.87 12.98
CA PRO A 32 -12.13 12.54 11.85
C PRO A 32 -11.07 13.07 10.90
N ASP A 33 -11.32 12.97 9.59
CA ASP A 33 -10.38 13.48 8.60
C ASP A 33 -10.19 15.00 8.81
N GLY A 34 -9.02 15.52 8.44
CA GLY A 34 -8.73 16.95 8.55
C GLY A 34 -9.74 17.81 7.79
N LEU A 35 -10.30 17.28 6.68
CA LEU A 35 -11.36 17.93 5.93
C LEU A 35 -12.69 17.95 6.69
N GLU A 36 -13.11 16.79 7.22
CA GLU A 36 -14.36 16.62 7.97
C GLU A 36 -14.38 17.55 9.19
N ARG A 37 -13.27 17.63 9.91
CA ARG A 37 -13.09 18.55 11.04
C ARG A 37 -13.19 20.03 10.64
N VAL A 38 -12.65 20.41 9.49
CA VAL A 38 -12.76 21.78 8.96
C VAL A 38 -14.20 22.08 8.52
N MET A 39 -14.91 21.10 7.99
CA MET A 39 -16.32 21.25 7.60
C MET A 39 -17.21 21.43 8.84
N GLU A 40 -17.00 20.63 9.89
CA GLU A 40 -17.66 20.81 11.19
C GLU A 40 -17.39 22.20 11.78
N ASP A 41 -16.12 22.65 11.81
CA ASP A 41 -15.72 23.95 12.34
C ASP A 41 -16.38 25.13 11.58
N ASN A 42 -16.76 24.93 10.32
CA ASN A 42 -17.41 25.94 9.47
C ASN A 42 -18.93 25.70 9.28
N GLY A 43 -19.52 24.70 9.97
CA GLY A 43 -20.94 24.39 9.88
C GLY A 43 -21.39 23.91 8.49
N VAL A 44 -20.50 23.28 7.73
CA VAL A 44 -20.78 22.74 6.39
C VAL A 44 -21.11 21.25 6.52
N GLU A 45 -22.32 20.87 6.13
CA GLU A 45 -22.69 19.44 6.04
C GLU A 45 -22.06 18.79 4.79
N GLU A 46 -21.69 17.52 4.90
CA GLU A 46 -21.24 16.75 3.74
C GLU A 46 -22.37 16.63 2.71
N GLY A 47 -22.09 17.06 1.48
CA GLY A 47 -23.04 16.91 0.38
C GLY A 47 -23.15 15.46 -0.08
N ASP A 48 -24.24 15.14 -0.78
CA ASP A 48 -24.46 13.80 -1.34
C ASP A 48 -23.25 13.33 -2.18
N GLN A 49 -22.81 12.09 -1.95
CA GLN A 49 -21.67 11.50 -2.64
C GLN A 49 -22.00 11.30 -4.14
N LEU A 50 -21.56 12.25 -4.98
CA LEU A 50 -21.83 12.25 -6.43
C LEU A 50 -21.08 11.17 -7.21
N TRP A 51 -19.98 10.64 -6.65
CA TRP A 51 -19.14 9.65 -7.30
C TRP A 51 -18.70 8.57 -6.31
N SER A 52 -18.89 7.32 -6.70
CA SER A 52 -18.37 6.17 -5.99
C SER A 52 -17.32 5.48 -6.85
N ALA A 53 -16.23 5.05 -6.21
CA ALA A 53 -15.18 4.32 -6.89
C ALA A 53 -15.72 2.98 -7.41
N PRO A 54 -15.29 2.51 -8.59
CA PRO A 54 -15.71 1.21 -9.11
C PRO A 54 -15.23 0.01 -8.27
N LEU A 55 -14.28 0.26 -7.36
CA LEU A 55 -13.76 -0.72 -6.41
C LEU A 55 -13.96 -0.17 -5.00
N ASP A 56 -14.76 -0.87 -4.21
CA ASP A 56 -14.98 -0.60 -2.80
C ASP A 56 -14.05 -1.48 -1.95
N TYR A 57 -13.42 -0.88 -0.94
CA TYR A 57 -12.58 -1.59 0.03
C TYR A 57 -13.42 -2.21 1.17
N GLY A 58 -14.73 -1.96 1.16
CA GLY A 58 -15.70 -2.45 2.14
C GLY A 58 -15.80 -1.53 3.34
N GLY A 59 -17.01 -1.43 3.91
CA GLY A 59 -17.31 -0.54 5.05
C GLY A 59 -16.72 -1.00 6.38
N ASP A 60 -16.33 -2.27 6.49
CA ASP A 60 -15.82 -2.85 7.73
C ASP A 60 -14.29 -3.02 7.69
N TRP A 61 -13.64 -2.86 8.85
CA TRP A 61 -12.19 -2.99 8.99
C TRP A 61 -11.65 -4.32 8.44
N GLY A 62 -12.38 -5.42 8.68
CA GLY A 62 -12.00 -6.76 8.21
C GLY A 62 -11.98 -6.87 6.69
N THR A 63 -12.96 -6.26 6.00
CA THR A 63 -13.02 -6.24 4.54
C THR A 63 -11.90 -5.38 3.95
N ALA A 64 -11.66 -4.20 4.52
CA ALA A 64 -10.59 -3.30 4.09
C ALA A 64 -9.21 -3.91 4.27
N PHE A 65 -8.99 -4.63 5.39
CA PHE A 65 -7.74 -5.34 5.64
C PHE A 65 -7.47 -6.43 4.61
N VAL A 66 -8.46 -7.27 4.30
CA VAL A 66 -8.33 -8.33 3.30
C VAL A 66 -8.11 -7.74 1.90
N ALA A 67 -8.84 -6.69 1.53
CA ALA A 67 -8.64 -5.99 0.26
C ALA A 67 -7.22 -5.40 0.17
N GLY A 68 -6.71 -4.81 1.25
CA GLY A 68 -5.33 -4.34 1.35
C GLY A 68 -4.30 -5.46 1.20
N LEU A 69 -4.52 -6.62 1.82
CA LEU A 69 -3.63 -7.77 1.73
C LEU A 69 -3.56 -8.32 0.29
N ILE A 70 -4.70 -8.39 -0.41
CA ILE A 70 -4.78 -8.80 -1.81
C ILE A 70 -4.00 -7.80 -2.69
N GLY A 71 -4.24 -6.50 -2.51
CA GLY A 71 -3.54 -5.44 -3.26
C GLY A 71 -2.03 -5.48 -3.03
N PHE A 72 -1.59 -5.71 -1.79
CA PHE A 72 -0.19 -5.89 -1.45
C PHE A 72 0.42 -7.11 -2.13
N ALA A 73 -0.25 -8.28 -2.06
CA ALA A 73 0.23 -9.51 -2.67
C ALA A 73 0.38 -9.39 -4.20
N LEU A 74 -0.59 -8.74 -4.87
CA LEU A 74 -0.54 -8.47 -6.31
C LEU A 74 0.62 -7.55 -6.66
N THR A 75 0.79 -6.45 -5.93
CA THR A 75 1.87 -5.48 -6.16
C THR A 75 3.24 -6.12 -5.92
N PHE A 76 3.40 -6.84 -4.81
CA PHE A 76 4.62 -7.58 -4.51
C PHE A 76 4.92 -8.62 -5.59
N GLY A 77 3.92 -9.38 -6.03
CA GLY A 77 4.05 -10.35 -7.12
C GLY A 77 4.51 -9.72 -8.42
N ALA A 78 3.90 -8.59 -8.81
CA ALA A 78 4.27 -7.85 -10.02
C ALA A 78 5.72 -7.33 -9.95
N VAL A 79 6.12 -6.70 -8.83
CA VAL A 79 7.48 -6.19 -8.61
C VAL A 79 8.48 -7.34 -8.57
N TYR A 80 8.17 -8.43 -7.87
CA TYR A 80 9.02 -9.61 -7.79
C TYR A 80 9.23 -10.22 -9.19
N LEU A 81 8.17 -10.35 -9.97
CA LEU A 81 8.25 -10.91 -11.32
C LEU A 81 9.03 -9.99 -12.26
N TYR A 82 8.79 -8.69 -12.19
CA TYR A 82 9.57 -7.67 -12.90
C TYR A 82 11.07 -7.80 -12.58
N LEU A 83 11.44 -7.76 -11.29
CA LEU A 83 12.82 -7.89 -10.85
C LEU A 83 13.41 -9.24 -11.25
N LYS A 84 12.66 -10.34 -11.13
CA LYS A 84 13.12 -11.68 -11.52
C LYS A 84 13.43 -11.75 -13.00
N VAL A 85 12.57 -11.22 -13.87
CA VAL A 85 12.78 -11.21 -15.32
C VAL A 85 13.96 -10.32 -15.69
N TYR A 86 13.98 -9.08 -15.22
CA TYR A 86 15.03 -8.10 -15.57
C TYR A 86 16.41 -8.43 -14.99
N LEU A 87 16.48 -8.92 -13.75
CA LEU A 87 17.77 -9.26 -13.11
C LEU A 87 18.31 -10.61 -13.59
N LYS A 88 17.45 -11.57 -13.95
CA LYS A 88 17.89 -12.85 -14.53
C LYS A 88 18.35 -12.67 -15.98
N GLY A 89 17.68 -11.82 -16.77
CA GLY A 89 18.07 -11.49 -18.14
C GLY A 89 19.45 -10.82 -18.27
N GLY A 90 19.84 -10.00 -17.28
CA GLY A 90 21.17 -9.36 -17.27
C GLY A 90 22.35 -10.29 -16.96
N SER A 91 22.10 -11.47 -16.36
CA SER A 91 23.18 -12.42 -16.05
C SER A 91 23.57 -13.29 -17.24
N ALA A 92 22.69 -13.47 -18.23
CA ALA A 92 22.98 -14.21 -19.46
C ALA A 92 23.89 -13.44 -20.43
N ARG A 93 23.87 -12.10 -20.39
CA ARG A 93 24.59 -11.24 -21.34
C ARG A 93 26.06 -10.95 -20.97
N ARG A 94 26.54 -11.44 -19.82
CA ARG A 94 27.95 -11.28 -19.35
C ARG A 94 28.86 -12.47 -19.66
N LYS A 95 28.35 -13.49 -20.37
CA LYS A 95 29.08 -14.70 -20.78
C LYS A 95 29.30 -14.81 -22.30
N ALA A 96 29.04 -13.75 -23.05
CA ALA A 96 29.38 -13.65 -24.47
C ALA A 96 30.52 -12.64 -24.62
#